data_AF-A0ABC8XB37-F1
#
_entry.id   AF-A0ABC8XB37-F1
#
_cell.length_a   1.000
_cell.length_b   1.000
_cell.length_c   1.000
_cell.angle_alpha   90.00
_cell.angle_beta   90.00
_cell.angle_gamma   90.00
#
_symmetry.space_group_name_H-M   'P 1'
#
loop_
_entity.id
_entity.type
_entity.pdbx_description
1 polymer ?
#
loop_
_entity_poly.entity_id
_entity_poly.type
_entity_poly.pdbx_seq_one_letter_code
_entity_poly.pdbx_strand_id
1 'polypeptide(L)'
;MAGQSPLRRWKPFFAAFGLVDAAIEAAGPALRRDEIRSARGEVVELLCGVPAGDAGKAEELCVALDGFMAESLLTLLAVPAEAVPSVLKSSADLPKAVGALRMHHQSARVRGLARDVTRGWTAAVEGDVARAKERFDAVRGVNKAAPKLDAKRGSAEVEEKKMEAPEASRRSSLDVKKRESAEEKERMEATKRKLREGYREAEDAKRQRKIQVIAAPKMVEQRRRLMHPILRERSQARCGTSAAVVRRSLVSSFNRV
;
A
#
# COMPACT_ATOMS: atom_id res chain seq x y z
N MET A 1 -24.32 11.15 32.81
CA MET A 1 -22.99 11.47 32.22
C MET A 1 -22.34 10.15 31.84
N ALA A 2 -22.26 9.81 30.55
CA ALA A 2 -21.58 8.57 30.14
C ALA A 2 -20.08 8.70 30.44
N GLY A 3 -19.60 7.89 31.38
CA GLY A 3 -18.23 7.90 31.86
C GLY A 3 -17.22 7.86 30.72
N GLN A 4 -16.12 8.58 30.89
CA GLN A 4 -15.09 8.56 29.89
C GLN A 4 -14.43 7.17 29.81
N SER A 5 -14.57 6.43 28.69
CA SER A 5 -13.88 5.13 28.57
C SER A 5 -12.39 5.31 28.88
N PRO A 6 -11.80 4.49 29.76
CA PRO A 6 -10.43 4.69 30.23
C PRO A 6 -9.40 4.66 29.09
N LEU A 7 -9.74 4.00 27.97
CA LEU A 7 -8.91 3.94 26.76
C LEU A 7 -9.10 5.09 25.77
N ARG A 8 -9.74 6.21 26.12
CA ARG A 8 -10.11 7.26 25.13
C ARG A 8 -8.97 7.74 24.23
N ARG A 9 -7.77 7.94 24.80
CA ARG A 9 -6.58 8.35 24.05
C ARG A 9 -6.10 7.28 23.09
N TRP A 10 -6.09 6.03 23.54
CA TRP A 10 -5.43 4.92 22.87
C TRP A 10 -6.34 4.11 21.95
N LYS A 11 -7.66 4.20 22.10
CA LYS A 11 -8.64 3.43 21.32
C LYS A 11 -8.44 3.53 19.79
N PRO A 12 -8.16 4.70 19.18
CA PRO A 12 -7.93 4.80 17.74
C PRO A 12 -6.61 4.18 17.28
N PHE A 13 -5.64 4.02 18.18
CA PHE A 13 -4.26 3.64 17.85
C PHE A 13 -3.88 2.26 18.37
N PHE A 14 -4.77 1.56 19.08
CA PHE A 14 -4.42 0.34 19.79
C PHE A 14 -3.90 -0.77 18.87
N ALA A 15 -4.45 -0.87 17.65
CA ALA A 15 -3.96 -1.80 16.63
C ALA A 15 -2.50 -1.54 16.21
N ALA A 16 -2.00 -0.30 16.35
CA ALA A 16 -0.64 0.06 15.99
C ALA A 16 0.40 -0.69 16.82
N PHE A 17 0.09 -1.03 18.08
CA PHE A 17 0.99 -1.80 18.93
C PHE A 17 1.33 -3.16 18.33
N GLY A 18 0.32 -3.92 17.90
CA GLY A 18 0.53 -5.22 17.28
C GLY A 18 1.28 -5.12 15.94
N LEU A 19 0.95 -4.11 15.13
CA LEU A 19 1.62 -3.88 13.84
C LEU A 19 3.11 -3.53 14.02
N VAL A 20 3.42 -2.65 14.98
CA VAL A 20 4.80 -2.25 15.29
C VAL A 20 5.58 -3.42 15.86
N ASP A 21 5.02 -4.17 16.80
CA ASP A 21 5.71 -5.35 17.37
C ASP A 21 5.99 -6.40 16.27
N ALA A 22 5.02 -6.70 15.42
CA ALA A 22 5.21 -7.63 14.31
C ALA A 22 6.26 -7.14 13.30
N ALA A 23 6.33 -5.83 13.05
CA ALA A 23 7.34 -5.24 12.17
C ALA A 23 8.75 -5.38 12.75
N ILE A 24 8.90 -5.18 14.06
CA ILE A 24 10.17 -5.35 14.78
C ILE A 24 10.60 -6.83 14.76
N GLU A 25 9.69 -7.75 15.08
CA GLU A 25 9.96 -9.20 15.05
C GLU A 25 10.32 -9.67 13.63
N ALA A 26 9.69 -9.10 12.59
CA ALA A 26 10.01 -9.40 11.19
C ALA A 26 11.40 -8.88 10.76
N ALA A 27 11.95 -7.88 11.45
CA ALA A 27 13.29 -7.36 11.18
C ALA A 27 14.40 -8.28 11.73
N GLY A 28 14.10 -9.13 12.73
CA GLY A 28 15.06 -10.14 13.19
C GLY A 28 14.61 -10.93 14.43
N PRO A 29 15.05 -12.19 14.56
CA PRO A 29 14.61 -13.10 15.63
C PRO A 29 15.11 -12.72 17.03
N ALA A 30 16.16 -11.88 17.12
CA ALA A 30 16.66 -11.36 18.39
C ALA A 30 15.77 -10.26 19.00
N LEU A 31 14.84 -9.70 18.22
CA LEU A 31 14.00 -8.57 18.61
C LEU A 31 12.64 -9.07 19.13
N ARG A 32 12.66 -10.01 20.07
CA ARG A 32 11.46 -10.57 20.71
C ARG A 32 10.68 -9.48 21.47
N ARG A 33 9.35 -9.51 21.37
CA ARG A 33 8.46 -8.49 21.96
C ARG A 33 7.48 -9.05 22.99
N ASP A 34 7.65 -10.31 23.39
CA ASP A 34 6.79 -11.03 24.34
C ASP A 34 6.73 -10.35 25.71
N GLU A 35 7.88 -10.06 26.32
CA GLU A 35 7.94 -9.40 27.64
C GLU A 35 7.29 -8.01 27.61
N ILE A 36 7.59 -7.23 26.56
CA ILE A 36 7.04 -5.87 26.40
C ILE A 36 5.54 -5.92 26.14
N ARG A 37 5.05 -6.91 25.40
CA ARG A 37 3.62 -7.14 25.18
C ARG A 37 2.91 -7.54 26.48
N SER A 38 3.55 -8.36 27.32
CA SER A 38 3.04 -8.73 28.64
C SER A 38 2.92 -7.51 29.56
N ALA A 39 4.01 -6.76 29.74
CA ALA A 39 4.02 -5.56 30.59
C ALA A 39 3.04 -4.49 30.11
N ARG A 40 2.91 -4.30 28.78
CA ARG A 40 1.88 -3.42 28.21
C ARG A 40 0.47 -3.94 28.50
N GLY A 41 0.26 -5.26 28.44
CA GLY A 41 -1.00 -5.90 28.79
C GLY A 41 -1.42 -5.63 30.23
N GLU A 42 -0.49 -5.74 31.18
CA GLU A 42 -0.71 -5.40 32.60
C GLU A 42 -1.14 -3.94 32.78
N VAL A 43 -0.48 -3.00 32.08
CA VAL A 43 -0.88 -1.58 32.10
C VAL A 43 -2.28 -1.36 31.54
N VAL A 44 -2.65 -2.09 30.48
CA VAL A 44 -4.01 -2.02 29.90
C VAL A 44 -5.06 -2.60 30.83
N GLU A 45 -4.73 -3.68 31.54
CA GLU A 45 -5.60 -4.28 32.55
C GLU A 45 -5.82 -3.31 33.72
N LEU A 46 -4.75 -2.73 34.25
CA LEU A 46 -4.82 -1.68 35.27
C LEU A 46 -5.67 -0.50 34.80
N LEU A 47 -5.51 -0.06 33.55
CA LEU A 47 -6.26 1.06 32.98
C LEU A 47 -7.76 0.74 32.87
N CYS A 48 -8.12 -0.49 32.50
CA CYS A 48 -9.51 -0.93 32.46
C CYS A 48 -10.14 -1.03 33.87
N GLY A 49 -9.33 -1.28 34.90
CA GLY A 49 -9.76 -1.34 36.30
C GLY A 49 -9.92 0.02 36.99
N VAL A 50 -9.49 1.13 36.38
CA VAL A 50 -9.56 2.45 37.00
C VAL A 50 -11.04 2.89 37.18
N PRO A 51 -11.46 3.28 38.39
CA PRO A 51 -12.82 3.77 38.64
C PRO A 51 -13.16 5.02 37.82
N ALA A 52 -14.44 5.15 37.45
CA ALA A 52 -14.98 6.31 36.74
C ALA A 52 -15.00 7.56 37.64
N GLY A 53 -13.84 8.17 37.85
CA GLY A 53 -13.65 9.31 38.75
C GLY A 53 -12.17 9.59 39.00
N ASP A 54 -11.32 8.58 38.85
CA ASP A 54 -9.87 8.72 38.97
C ASP A 54 -9.23 8.99 37.60
N ALA A 55 -9.53 10.17 37.05
CA ALA A 55 -8.97 10.61 35.78
C ALA A 55 -7.44 10.79 35.84
N GLY A 56 -6.90 11.09 37.04
CA GLY A 56 -5.46 11.21 37.26
C GLY A 56 -4.75 9.88 37.05
N LYS A 57 -5.24 8.80 37.67
CA LYS A 57 -4.63 7.49 37.50
C LYS A 57 -4.76 6.95 36.07
N ALA A 58 -5.91 7.17 35.44
CA ALA A 58 -6.11 6.80 34.04
C ALA A 58 -5.13 7.54 33.11
N GLU A 59 -4.84 8.81 33.38
CA GLU A 59 -3.88 9.61 32.63
C GLU A 59 -2.45 9.11 32.83
N GLU A 60 -2.03 8.80 34.06
CA GLU A 60 -0.70 8.20 34.34
C GLU A 60 -0.47 6.91 33.53
N LEU A 61 -1.47 6.03 33.50
CA LEU A 61 -1.40 4.79 32.75
C LEU A 61 -1.41 5.03 31.23
N CYS A 62 -2.15 6.04 30.75
CA CYS A 62 -2.06 6.45 29.35
C CYS A 62 -0.67 6.99 28.98
N VAL A 63 -0.02 7.73 29.88
CA VAL A 63 1.37 8.18 29.71
C VAL A 63 2.34 7.00 29.70
N ALA A 64 2.11 5.97 30.52
CA ALA A 64 2.90 4.73 30.48
C ALA A 64 2.78 4.04 29.12
N LEU A 65 1.56 3.96 28.55
CA LEU A 65 1.34 3.45 27.19
C LEU A 65 2.04 4.29 26.10
N ASP A 66 2.07 5.61 26.26
CA ASP A 66 2.86 6.51 25.40
C ASP A 66 4.36 6.17 25.47
N GLY A 67 4.85 5.85 26.66
CA GLY A 67 6.20 5.33 26.88
C GLY A 67 6.46 4.05 26.09
N PHE A 68 5.61 3.03 26.26
CA PHE A 68 5.74 1.76 25.54
C PHE A 68 5.75 1.95 24.01
N MET A 69 4.84 2.75 23.47
CA MET A 69 4.81 3.01 22.03
C MET A 69 6.07 3.74 21.57
N ALA A 70 6.54 4.72 22.32
CA ALA A 70 7.75 5.46 21.97
C ALA A 70 8.99 4.55 21.96
N GLU A 71 9.17 3.67 22.95
CA GLU A 71 10.26 2.67 22.93
C GLU A 71 10.14 1.72 21.73
N SER A 72 8.91 1.33 21.39
CA SER A 72 8.66 0.49 20.22
C SER A 72 9.02 1.19 18.92
N LEU A 73 8.67 2.47 18.77
CA LEU A 73 9.03 3.30 17.61
C LEU A 73 10.55 3.56 17.54
N LEU A 74 11.22 3.74 18.67
CA LEU A 74 12.69 3.83 18.73
C LEU A 74 13.36 2.53 18.25
N THR A 75 12.85 1.38 18.71
CA THR A 75 13.33 0.07 18.26
C THR A 75 13.10 -0.11 16.76
N LEU A 76 11.93 0.29 16.26
CA LEU A 76 11.59 0.25 14.84
C LEU A 76 12.46 1.20 14.00
N LEU A 77 12.89 2.34 14.56
CA LEU A 77 13.82 3.26 13.91
C LEU A 77 15.24 2.68 13.81
N ALA A 78 15.64 1.82 14.76
CA ALA A 78 16.92 1.14 14.76
C ALA A 78 17.01 -0.05 13.79
N VAL A 79 15.89 -0.41 13.12
CA VAL A 79 15.88 -1.46 12.09
C VAL A 79 16.81 -1.05 10.93
N PRO A 80 17.72 -1.94 10.46
CA PRO A 80 18.61 -1.64 9.35
C PRO A 80 17.86 -1.24 8.08
N ALA A 81 18.39 -0.24 7.36
CA ALA A 81 17.73 0.32 6.18
C ALA A 81 17.51 -0.74 5.08
N GLU A 82 18.34 -1.78 5.04
CA GLU A 82 18.26 -2.90 4.09
C GLU A 82 17.07 -3.83 4.40
N ALA A 83 16.65 -3.91 5.68
CA ALA A 83 15.51 -4.72 6.12
C ALA A 83 14.17 -3.97 6.01
N VAL A 84 14.19 -2.63 5.92
CA VAL A 84 12.97 -1.82 5.84
C VAL A 84 12.06 -2.21 4.65
N PRO A 85 12.56 -2.39 3.41
CA PRO A 85 11.69 -2.76 2.29
C PRO A 85 10.96 -4.08 2.48
N SER A 86 11.57 -5.09 3.13
CA SER A 86 10.89 -6.36 3.42
C SER A 86 9.86 -6.19 4.53
N VAL A 87 10.19 -5.47 5.61
CA VAL A 87 9.25 -5.16 6.70
C VAL A 87 7.99 -4.45 6.19
N LEU A 88 8.15 -3.45 5.32
CA LEU A 88 7.02 -2.72 4.74
C LEU A 88 6.18 -3.58 3.78
N LYS A 89 6.78 -4.56 3.10
CA LYS A 89 6.05 -5.52 2.25
C LYS A 89 5.21 -6.49 3.09
N SER A 90 5.66 -6.82 4.29
CA SER A 90 4.97 -7.76 5.19
C SER A 90 3.65 -7.20 5.76
N SER A 91 3.45 -5.87 5.76
CA SER A 91 2.22 -5.26 6.27
C SER A 91 1.87 -3.95 5.56
N ALA A 92 0.73 -3.95 4.86
CA ALA A 92 0.18 -2.75 4.21
C ALA A 92 -0.44 -1.74 5.20
N ASP A 93 -0.77 -2.17 6.42
CA ASP A 93 -1.41 -1.32 7.43
C ASP A 93 -0.43 -0.70 8.41
N LEU A 94 0.79 -1.23 8.53
CA LEU A 94 1.86 -0.65 9.33
C LEU A 94 2.14 0.83 8.93
N PRO A 95 2.33 1.18 7.65
CA PRO A 95 2.55 2.58 7.26
C PRO A 95 1.39 3.50 7.62
N LYS A 96 0.15 3.01 7.49
CA LYS A 96 -1.05 3.77 7.85
C LYS A 96 -1.13 4.00 9.36
N ALA A 97 -0.81 2.97 10.15
CA ALA A 97 -0.84 3.04 11.61
C ALA A 97 0.22 4.02 12.14
N VAL A 98 1.47 3.94 11.65
CA VAL A 98 2.54 4.88 12.03
C VAL A 98 2.23 6.29 11.51
N GLY A 99 1.63 6.41 10.34
CA GLY A 99 1.11 7.69 9.82
C GLY A 99 0.03 8.30 10.71
N ALA A 100 -0.91 7.50 11.19
CA ALA A 100 -1.95 7.96 12.11
C ALA A 100 -1.38 8.42 13.46
N LEU A 101 -0.39 7.68 14.00
CA LEU A 101 0.34 8.07 15.21
C LEU A 101 1.03 9.43 15.01
N ARG A 102 1.74 9.61 13.90
CA ARG A 102 2.42 10.86 13.55
C ARG A 102 1.47 12.06 13.52
N MET A 103 0.27 11.89 12.96
CA MET A 103 -0.64 13.02 12.70
C MET A 103 -1.59 13.32 13.85
N HIS A 104 -2.06 12.30 14.57
CA HIS A 104 -3.23 12.43 15.44
C HIS A 104 -2.96 12.02 16.89
N HIS A 105 -1.81 11.44 17.21
CA HIS A 105 -1.51 11.05 18.58
C HIS A 105 -1.30 12.28 19.48
N GLN A 106 -1.71 12.23 20.75
CA GLN A 106 -1.63 13.38 21.68
C GLN A 106 -0.22 13.61 22.23
N SER A 107 0.56 12.54 22.46
CA SER A 107 1.95 12.63 22.89
C SER A 107 2.87 13.17 21.77
N ALA A 108 3.54 14.29 22.06
CA ALA A 108 4.50 14.91 21.15
C ALA A 108 5.71 13.99 20.85
N ARG A 109 6.17 13.23 21.85
CA ARG A 109 7.27 12.25 21.70
C ARG A 109 6.90 11.16 20.70
N VAL A 110 5.71 10.57 20.85
CA VAL A 110 5.20 9.53 19.93
C VAL A 110 5.07 10.09 18.51
N ARG A 111 4.50 11.30 18.35
CA ARG A 111 4.40 11.95 17.03
C ARG A 111 5.77 12.18 16.38
N GLY A 112 6.75 12.66 17.16
CA GLY A 112 8.12 12.90 16.70
C GLY A 112 8.78 11.62 16.20
N LEU A 113 8.78 10.57 17.00
CA LEU A 113 9.36 9.28 16.63
C LEU A 113 8.67 8.65 15.43
N ALA A 114 7.34 8.71 15.35
CA ALA A 114 6.61 8.21 14.19
C ALA A 114 6.97 8.97 12.90
N ARG A 115 7.27 10.28 13.01
CA ARG A 115 7.77 11.09 11.90
C ARG A 115 9.16 10.63 11.45
N ASP A 116 10.05 10.37 12.39
CA ASP A 116 11.43 9.95 12.10
C ASP A 116 11.45 8.55 11.46
N VAL A 117 10.65 7.62 11.98
CA VAL A 117 10.42 6.30 11.36
C VAL A 117 9.93 6.46 9.93
N THR A 118 8.92 7.30 9.69
CA THR A 118 8.39 7.54 8.33
C THR A 118 9.47 8.08 7.39
N ARG A 119 10.32 9.00 7.87
CA ARG A 119 11.43 9.57 7.08
C ARG A 119 12.50 8.53 6.77
N GLY A 120 12.89 7.73 7.76
CA GLY A 120 13.83 6.63 7.57
C GLY A 120 13.32 5.61 6.54
N TRP A 121 12.02 5.30 6.60
CA TRP A 121 11.39 4.42 5.61
C TRP A 121 11.40 4.98 4.20
N THR A 122 11.06 6.25 4.03
CA THR A 122 11.13 6.90 2.72
C THR A 122 12.55 6.85 2.15
N ALA A 123 13.56 7.21 2.95
CA ALA A 123 14.96 7.18 2.52
C ALA A 123 15.42 5.76 2.15
N ALA A 124 15.05 4.75 2.94
CA ALA A 124 15.40 3.36 2.67
C ALA A 124 14.78 2.84 1.36
N VAL A 125 13.50 3.17 1.11
CA VAL A 125 12.80 2.78 -0.13
C VAL A 125 13.37 3.51 -1.34
N GLU A 126 13.66 4.81 -1.23
CA GLU A 126 14.31 5.58 -2.30
C GLU A 126 15.69 5.01 -2.66
N GLY A 127 16.49 4.65 -1.64
CA GLY A 127 17.76 3.96 -1.83
C GLY A 127 17.60 2.60 -2.50
N ASP A 128 16.57 1.83 -2.15
CA ASP A 128 16.30 0.54 -2.79
C ASP A 128 15.90 0.68 -4.27
N VAL A 129 15.06 1.69 -4.57
CA VAL A 129 14.69 2.03 -5.95
C VAL A 129 15.91 2.48 -6.76
N ALA A 130 16.82 3.28 -6.17
CA ALA A 130 18.05 3.70 -6.83
C ALA A 130 18.94 2.49 -7.20
N ARG A 131 19.19 1.59 -6.23
CA ARG A 131 19.94 0.34 -6.47
C ARG A 131 19.26 -0.54 -7.53
N ALA A 132 17.93 -0.63 -7.52
CA ALA A 132 17.19 -1.38 -8.53
C ALA A 132 17.36 -0.79 -9.94
N LYS A 133 17.37 0.54 -10.08
CA LYS A 133 17.63 1.22 -11.35
C LYS A 133 19.05 0.94 -11.86
N GLU A 134 20.06 1.04 -11.00
CA GLU A 134 21.45 0.73 -11.37
C GLU A 134 21.60 -0.71 -11.89
N ARG A 135 20.95 -1.68 -11.22
CA ARG A 135 20.92 -3.07 -11.68
C ARG A 135 20.24 -3.23 -13.04
N PHE A 136 19.13 -2.53 -13.26
CA PHE A 136 18.42 -2.56 -14.55
C PHE A 136 19.27 -1.97 -15.68
N ASP A 137 19.94 -0.85 -15.44
CA ASP A 137 20.84 -0.22 -16.42
C ASP A 137 22.06 -1.09 -16.73
N ALA A 138 22.61 -1.79 -15.73
CA ALA A 138 23.69 -2.76 -15.94
C ALA A 138 23.25 -3.90 -16.88
N VAL A 139 22.06 -4.49 -16.68
CA VAL A 139 21.51 -5.54 -17.56
C VAL A 139 21.30 -5.01 -18.99
N ARG A 140 20.81 -3.78 -19.13
CA ARG A 140 20.65 -3.14 -20.44
C ARG A 140 22.00 -2.90 -21.14
N GLY A 141 23.03 -2.53 -20.38
CA GLY A 141 24.39 -2.37 -20.88
C GLY A 141 24.98 -3.66 -21.44
N VAL A 142 24.80 -4.78 -20.72
CA VAL A 142 25.25 -6.12 -21.17
C VAL A 142 24.57 -6.52 -22.49
N ASN A 143 23.27 -6.29 -22.62
CA ASN A 143 22.53 -6.59 -23.86
C ASN A 143 22.97 -5.75 -25.06
N LYS A 144 23.55 -4.56 -24.85
CA LYS A 144 24.10 -3.71 -25.93
C LYS A 144 25.50 -4.11 -26.37
N ALA A 145 26.24 -4.86 -25.55
CA ALA A 145 27.64 -5.24 -25.79
C ALA A 145 27.81 -6.61 -26.48
N ALA A 146 26.76 -7.18 -27.07
CA ALA A 146 26.86 -8.42 -27.83
C ALA A 146 27.86 -8.24 -29.00
N PRO A 147 28.86 -9.12 -29.16
CA PRO A 147 29.92 -8.93 -30.14
C PRO A 147 29.36 -9.08 -31.55
N LYS A 148 29.58 -8.05 -32.39
CA LYS A 148 29.44 -8.19 -33.84
C LYS A 148 30.55 -9.15 -34.30
N LEU A 149 30.18 -10.38 -34.66
CA LEU A 149 31.08 -11.27 -35.38
C LEU A 149 31.31 -10.66 -36.76
N ASP A 150 32.51 -10.09 -36.97
CA ASP A 150 32.94 -9.55 -38.25
C ASP A 150 32.99 -10.66 -39.30
N ALA A 151 32.07 -10.60 -40.26
CA ALA A 151 32.09 -11.38 -41.48
C ALA A 151 33.23 -10.88 -42.39
N LYS A 152 34.45 -11.39 -42.18
CA LYS A 152 35.57 -11.13 -43.09
C LYS A 152 35.56 -12.16 -44.22
N ARG A 153 34.80 -11.84 -45.29
CA ARG A 153 34.89 -12.48 -46.61
C ARG A 153 36.20 -12.03 -47.26
N GLY A 154 37.25 -12.83 -47.11
CA GLY A 154 38.51 -12.67 -47.85
C GLY A 154 38.53 -13.58 -49.07
N SER A 155 38.39 -12.97 -50.24
CA SER A 155 38.71 -13.56 -51.54
C SER A 155 40.22 -13.48 -51.80
N ALA A 156 40.85 -14.61 -52.12
CA ALA A 156 42.17 -14.64 -52.76
C ALA A 156 42.20 -15.81 -53.75
N GLU A 157 42.60 -15.51 -54.98
CA GLU A 157 42.69 -16.38 -56.16
C GLU A 157 43.90 -17.33 -56.11
N VAL A 158 43.66 -18.54 -56.63
CA VAL A 158 44.44 -19.37 -57.59
C VAL A 158 45.93 -19.66 -57.33
N GLU A 159 46.24 -20.96 -57.14
CA GLU A 159 47.27 -21.64 -57.95
C GLU A 159 46.91 -23.13 -58.17
N GLU A 160 47.09 -23.58 -59.41
CA GLU A 160 46.67 -24.86 -59.98
C GLU A 160 47.88 -25.81 -60.11
N LYS A 161 47.80 -27.02 -59.55
CA LYS A 161 48.58 -28.19 -60.02
C LYS A 161 47.88 -29.53 -59.70
N LYS A 162 47.19 -30.01 -60.74
CA LYS A 162 46.91 -31.40 -61.19
C LYS A 162 47.29 -32.57 -60.24
N MET A 163 46.30 -33.40 -59.88
CA MET A 163 46.15 -34.82 -60.31
C MET A 163 44.94 -35.51 -59.63
N GLU A 164 44.08 -36.09 -60.49
CA GLU A 164 43.30 -37.34 -60.38
C GLU A 164 42.20 -37.56 -59.29
N ALA A 165 41.01 -37.98 -59.74
CA ALA A 165 39.79 -38.21 -58.95
C ALA A 165 39.76 -39.63 -58.30
N PRO A 166 38.89 -39.87 -57.28
CA PRO A 166 37.51 -40.25 -57.60
C PRO A 166 36.42 -39.53 -56.80
N GLU A 167 35.33 -39.21 -57.51
CA GLU A 167 34.01 -38.85 -56.97
C GLU A 167 33.44 -40.00 -56.10
N ALA A 168 33.21 -39.76 -54.80
CA ALA A 168 32.13 -40.38 -54.01
C ALA A 168 32.19 -39.96 -52.52
N SER A 169 31.96 -38.69 -52.19
CA SER A 169 31.72 -38.35 -50.77
C SER A 169 31.04 -37.00 -50.49
N ARG A 170 30.86 -36.13 -51.49
CA ARG A 170 30.38 -34.76 -51.26
C ARG A 170 28.88 -34.53 -51.48
N ARG A 171 28.10 -35.54 -51.88
CA ARG A 171 26.63 -35.38 -52.07
C ARG A 171 25.81 -35.57 -50.78
N SER A 172 26.32 -36.26 -49.76
CA SER A 172 25.52 -36.55 -48.56
C SER A 172 25.45 -35.40 -47.55
N SER A 173 26.43 -34.49 -47.50
CA SER A 173 26.49 -33.43 -46.48
C SER A 173 25.70 -32.16 -46.81
N LEU A 174 25.43 -31.90 -48.10
CA LEU A 174 24.59 -30.77 -48.54
C LEU A 174 23.09 -31.08 -48.40
N ASP A 175 22.68 -32.33 -48.61
CA ASP A 175 21.29 -32.77 -48.45
C ASP A 175 20.86 -32.79 -46.98
N VAL A 176 21.75 -33.17 -46.05
CA VAL A 176 21.45 -33.17 -44.61
C VAL A 176 21.31 -31.73 -44.07
N LYS A 177 22.22 -30.82 -44.42
CA LYS A 177 22.13 -29.40 -44.00
C LYS A 177 20.93 -28.67 -44.59
N LYS A 178 20.52 -29.00 -45.82
CA LYS A 178 19.33 -28.41 -46.45
C LYS A 178 18.03 -28.92 -45.81
N ARG A 179 18.01 -30.19 -45.37
CA ARG A 179 16.88 -30.78 -44.63
C ARG A 179 16.74 -30.23 -43.21
N GLU A 180 17.84 -30.10 -42.47
CA GLU A 180 17.84 -29.51 -41.12
C GLU A 180 17.38 -28.03 -41.14
N SER A 181 17.80 -27.25 -42.14
CA SER A 181 17.34 -25.87 -42.31
C SER A 181 15.85 -25.77 -42.69
N ALA A 182 15.32 -26.76 -43.40
CA ALA A 182 13.90 -26.81 -43.76
C ALA A 182 13.03 -27.20 -42.54
N GLU A 183 13.47 -28.18 -41.76
CA GLU A 183 12.80 -28.61 -40.53
C GLU A 183 12.80 -27.51 -39.46
N GLU A 184 13.88 -26.74 -39.33
CA GLU A 184 13.93 -25.62 -38.38
C GLU A 184 13.00 -24.47 -38.79
N LYS A 185 12.89 -24.18 -40.10
CA LYS A 185 11.91 -23.22 -40.64
C LYS A 185 10.49 -23.69 -40.40
N GLU A 186 10.21 -24.98 -40.59
CA GLU A 186 8.90 -25.56 -40.32
C GLU A 186 8.53 -25.49 -38.83
N ARG A 187 9.48 -25.79 -37.93
CA ARG A 187 9.28 -25.65 -36.47
C ARG A 187 9.01 -24.20 -36.08
N MET A 188 9.72 -23.24 -36.69
CA MET A 188 9.49 -21.81 -36.51
C MET A 188 8.13 -21.34 -37.04
N GLU A 189 7.67 -21.88 -38.16
CA GLU A 189 6.34 -21.57 -38.69
C GLU A 189 5.23 -22.18 -37.82
N ALA A 190 5.42 -23.40 -37.32
CA ALA A 190 4.50 -24.03 -36.39
C ALA A 190 4.36 -23.24 -35.07
N THR A 191 5.45 -22.72 -34.53
CA THR A 191 5.39 -21.85 -33.33
C THR A 191 4.69 -20.53 -33.62
N LYS A 192 4.92 -19.92 -34.78
CA LYS A 192 4.20 -18.70 -35.20
C LYS A 192 2.69 -18.94 -35.36
N ARG A 193 2.27 -20.10 -35.87
CA ARG A 193 0.86 -20.48 -35.97
C ARG A 193 0.21 -20.61 -34.59
N LYS A 194 0.85 -21.32 -33.67
CA LYS A 194 0.36 -21.49 -32.28
C LYS A 194 0.21 -20.17 -31.53
N LEU A 195 1.14 -19.24 -31.71
CA LEU A 195 1.01 -17.90 -31.10
C LEU A 195 -0.20 -17.14 -31.66
N ARG A 196 -0.40 -17.18 -32.98
CA ARG A 196 -1.53 -16.50 -33.63
C ARG A 196 -2.88 -17.12 -33.26
N GLU A 197 -2.91 -18.43 -33.06
CA GLU A 197 -4.08 -19.17 -32.60
C GLU A 197 -4.43 -18.82 -31.16
N GLY A 198 -3.44 -18.81 -30.25
CA GLY A 198 -3.65 -18.41 -28.85
C GLY A 198 -4.14 -16.96 -28.69
N TYR A 199 -3.69 -16.02 -29.53
CA TYR A 199 -4.25 -14.66 -29.54
C TYR A 199 -5.71 -14.63 -29.97
N ARG A 200 -6.09 -15.49 -30.92
CA ARG A 200 -7.47 -15.58 -31.43
C ARG A 200 -8.39 -16.20 -30.38
N GLU A 201 -7.97 -17.28 -29.74
CA GLU A 201 -8.70 -17.92 -28.62
C GLU A 201 -8.90 -16.96 -27.44
N ALA A 202 -7.89 -16.14 -27.12
CA ALA A 202 -8.00 -15.15 -26.06
C ALA A 202 -9.00 -14.02 -26.40
N GLU A 203 -9.10 -13.63 -27.69
CA GLU A 203 -10.15 -12.72 -28.14
C GLU A 203 -11.54 -13.37 -28.08
N ASP A 204 -11.67 -14.61 -28.50
CA ASP A 204 -12.95 -15.33 -28.46
C ASP A 204 -13.42 -15.56 -27.03
N ALA A 205 -12.51 -15.85 -26.09
CA ALA A 205 -12.80 -15.91 -24.66
C ALA A 205 -13.26 -14.56 -24.09
N LYS A 206 -12.69 -13.43 -24.56
CA LYS A 206 -13.17 -12.09 -24.20
C LYS A 206 -14.56 -11.80 -24.79
N ARG A 207 -14.85 -12.25 -26.01
CA ARG A 207 -16.18 -12.13 -26.65
C ARG A 207 -17.23 -12.97 -25.93
N GLN A 208 -16.88 -14.16 -25.45
CA GLN A 208 -17.76 -15.03 -24.67
C GLN A 208 -18.02 -14.49 -23.25
N ARG A 209 -17.09 -13.72 -22.67
CA ARG A 209 -17.27 -13.00 -21.38
C ARG A 209 -17.93 -11.62 -21.54
N LYS A 210 -18.84 -11.47 -22.51
CA LYS A 210 -19.64 -10.24 -22.65
C LYS A 210 -20.64 -10.18 -21.49
N ILE A 211 -20.30 -9.33 -20.53
CA ILE A 211 -21.09 -8.98 -19.34
C ILE A 211 -22.56 -8.78 -19.73
N GLN A 212 -23.44 -9.60 -19.15
CA GLN A 212 -24.86 -9.23 -19.08
C GLN A 212 -24.93 -7.95 -18.26
N VAL A 213 -25.29 -6.85 -18.92
CA VAL A 213 -25.62 -5.59 -18.26
C VAL A 213 -26.78 -5.90 -17.33
N ILE A 214 -26.52 -5.96 -16.02
CA ILE A 214 -27.55 -6.07 -15.00
C ILE A 214 -28.40 -4.81 -15.14
N ALA A 215 -29.58 -4.97 -15.75
CA ALA A 215 -30.62 -3.96 -15.73
C ALA A 215 -30.88 -3.60 -14.26
N ALA A 216 -30.65 -2.35 -13.90
CA ALA A 216 -30.75 -1.85 -12.54
C ALA A 216 -32.10 -2.26 -11.92
N PRO A 217 -32.12 -2.99 -10.79
CA PRO A 217 -33.37 -3.33 -10.12
C PRO A 217 -34.08 -2.05 -9.68
N LYS A 218 -35.35 -1.89 -10.07
CA LYS A 218 -36.27 -0.79 -9.72
C LYS A 218 -36.51 -0.60 -8.19
N MET A 219 -35.77 -1.32 -7.35
CA MET A 219 -35.86 -1.33 -5.89
C MET A 219 -35.15 -0.16 -5.21
N VAL A 220 -34.31 0.60 -5.92
CA VAL A 220 -33.60 1.76 -5.34
C VAL A 220 -34.53 2.98 -5.15
N GLU A 221 -35.60 3.10 -5.94
CA GLU A 221 -36.53 4.23 -5.88
C GLU A 221 -37.45 4.17 -4.65
N GLN A 222 -37.86 2.97 -4.22
CA GLN A 222 -38.74 2.80 -3.06
C GLN A 222 -38.02 3.09 -1.73
N ARG A 223 -36.72 2.76 -1.64
CA ARG A 223 -35.91 3.07 -0.45
C ARG A 223 -35.52 4.54 -0.33
N ARG A 224 -35.52 5.29 -1.44
CA ARG A 224 -35.29 6.75 -1.43
C ARG A 224 -36.49 7.55 -0.92
N ARG A 225 -37.72 7.01 -1.00
CA ARG A 225 -38.93 7.70 -0.50
C ARG A 225 -39.10 7.66 1.02
N LEU A 226 -38.37 6.81 1.74
CA LEU A 226 -38.57 6.60 3.18
C LEU A 226 -37.54 7.29 4.08
N MET A 227 -36.56 8.01 3.54
CA MET A 227 -35.36 8.38 4.31
C MET A 227 -34.90 9.82 4.15
N HIS A 228 -35.79 10.81 4.08
CA HIS A 228 -35.43 12.23 4.29
C HIS A 228 -36.61 13.03 4.88
N PRO A 229 -36.33 14.01 5.76
CA PRO A 229 -36.47 13.81 7.20
C PRO A 229 -37.32 14.89 7.89
N ILE A 230 -37.63 14.63 9.15
CA ILE A 230 -38.03 15.58 10.19
C ILE A 230 -37.16 16.85 10.06
N LEU A 231 -37.71 17.92 9.47
CA LEU A 231 -37.43 19.36 9.64
C LEU A 231 -38.14 20.15 8.51
N ARG A 232 -39.47 20.20 8.54
CA ARG A 232 -40.23 21.30 7.90
C ARG A 232 -41.52 21.59 8.66
N GLU A 233 -41.41 21.71 9.98
CA GLU A 233 -42.48 22.20 10.84
C GLU A 233 -41.94 23.37 11.67
N ARG A 234 -41.82 24.54 11.04
CA ARG A 234 -41.70 25.83 11.73
C ARG A 234 -41.89 27.01 10.78
N SER A 235 -42.98 27.01 10.01
CA SER A 235 -43.42 28.23 9.30
C SER A 235 -44.86 28.13 8.81
N GLN A 236 -45.80 27.86 9.71
CA GLN A 236 -47.21 28.22 9.54
C GLN A 236 -47.78 28.71 10.87
N ALA A 237 -47.36 29.91 11.25
CA ALA A 237 -48.16 30.78 12.11
C ALA A 237 -48.28 32.11 11.38
N ARG A 238 -49.21 32.17 10.42
CA ARG A 238 -49.73 33.44 9.92
C ARG A 238 -50.90 33.84 10.83
N CYS A 239 -50.69 34.97 11.48
CA CYS A 239 -51.63 36.04 11.79
C CYS A 239 -53.10 35.69 12.03
N GLY A 240 -53.54 35.94 13.27
CA GLY A 240 -54.94 36.12 13.66
C GLY A 240 -55.02 36.90 14.97
N THR A 241 -54.99 38.23 14.85
CA THR A 241 -55.73 39.22 15.65
C THR A 241 -55.94 38.98 17.16
N SER A 242 -55.38 39.85 18.02
CA SER A 242 -56.16 40.90 18.69
C SER A 242 -55.40 41.52 19.88
N ALA A 243 -55.41 42.86 19.89
CA ALA A 243 -55.47 43.75 21.05
C ALA A 243 -54.38 43.75 22.14
N ALA A 244 -53.59 44.83 22.07
CA ALA A 244 -53.39 45.82 23.13
C ALA A 244 -52.59 45.42 24.40
N VAL A 245 -51.31 45.79 24.40
CA VAL A 245 -50.72 46.49 25.56
C VAL A 245 -49.88 47.66 25.06
N VAL A 246 -50.44 48.85 25.22
CA VAL A 246 -49.76 50.13 25.03
C VAL A 246 -48.64 50.24 26.06
N ARG A 247 -47.39 50.29 25.59
CA ARG A 247 -46.30 50.87 26.37
C ARG A 247 -46.47 52.38 26.36
N ARG A 248 -46.80 52.98 27.51
CA ARG A 248 -46.54 54.40 27.77
C ARG A 248 -45.34 54.51 28.69
N SER A 249 -44.23 54.94 28.09
CA SER A 249 -43.10 55.56 28.76
C SER A 249 -43.48 56.97 29.20
N LEU A 250 -43.28 57.30 30.48
CA LEU A 250 -43.08 58.67 30.99
C LEU A 250 -42.05 58.57 32.14
N VAL A 251 -40.77 58.78 31.84
CA VAL A 251 -39.93 59.93 32.23
C VAL A 251 -40.13 60.46 33.66
N SER A 252 -38.99 60.58 34.34
CA SER A 252 -38.56 61.60 35.32
C SER A 252 -38.52 61.24 36.82
N SER A 253 -37.27 61.17 37.30
CA SER A 253 -36.69 61.93 38.42
C SER A 253 -37.44 61.98 39.76
N PHE A 254 -36.79 61.55 40.85
CA PHE A 254 -36.32 62.45 41.93
C PHE A 254 -35.63 61.68 43.10
N ASN A 255 -34.42 62.14 43.42
CA ASN A 255 -33.65 62.21 44.68
C ASN A 255 -33.92 61.27 45.89
N ARG A 256 -32.84 60.56 46.26
CA ARG A 256 -32.08 60.65 47.53
C ARG A 256 -32.71 61.49 48.66
N VAL A 257 -33.05 60.86 49.79
CA VAL A 257 -32.42 60.98 51.15
C VAL A 257 -32.68 59.66 51.89
#